data_AF-A0A353G0D2-F1
#
_entry.id   AF-A0A353G0D2-F1
#
_cell.length_a   1.000
_cell.length_b   1.000
_cell.length_c   1.000
_cell.angle_alpha   90.00
_cell.angle_beta   90.00
_cell.angle_gamma   90.00
#
_symmetry.space_group_name_H-M   'P 1'
#
loop_
_entity.id
_entity.type
_entity.pdbx_description
1 polymer ?
#
loop_
_entity_poly.entity_id
_entity_poly.type
_entity_poly.pdbx_seq_one_letter_code
_entity_poly.pdbx_strand_id
1 'polypeptide(L)'
;MSGLVLLLFSAMHLVNLAFGLHSIDALDAASQYLMKPWSTLPATLVLLAAALVHMCVGLLSIAQRRSLVISRTDWVQMTLGVLIIPLLLSHLLIVGVLRQISPQF
;
A
#
# COMPACT_ATOMS: atom_id res chain seq x y z
N MET A 1 13.39 6.20 -2.93
CA MET A 1 13.57 4.76 -2.67
C MET A 1 12.38 4.16 -1.95
N SER A 2 11.98 4.64 -0.77
CA SER A 2 10.79 4.13 -0.05
C SER A 2 9.51 4.09 -0.90
N GLY A 3 9.22 5.15 -1.67
CA GLY A 3 8.06 5.16 -2.59
C GLY A 3 8.09 4.08 -3.67
N LEU A 4 9.26 3.67 -4.16
CA LEU A 4 9.38 2.59 -5.15
C LEU A 4 9.13 1.22 -4.53
N VAL A 5 9.56 1.02 -3.28
CA VAL A 5 9.27 -0.21 -2.53
C VAL A 5 7.76 -0.37 -2.34
N LEU A 6 7.09 0.72 -1.93
CA LEU A 6 5.63 0.73 -1.77
C LEU A 6 4.92 0.52 -3.11
N LEU A 7 5.39 1.17 -4.18
CA LEU A 7 4.83 0.99 -5.52
C LEU A 7 4.93 -0.47 -5.98
N LEU A 8 6.10 -1.10 -5.78
CA LEU A 8 6.31 -2.51 -6.14
C LEU A 8 5.35 -3.42 -5.38
N PHE A 9 5.24 -3.24 -4.07
CA PHE A 9 4.32 -4.00 -3.24
C PHE A 9 2.86 -3.79 -3.67
N SER A 10 2.42 -2.54 -3.83
CA SER A 10 1.06 -2.22 -4.25
C SER A 10 0.73 -2.77 -5.63
N ALA A 11 1.67 -2.73 -6.59
CA ALA A 11 1.48 -3.33 -7.90
C ALA A 11 1.28 -4.85 -7.79
N MET A 12 2.15 -5.55 -7.07
CA MET A 12 2.01 -6.99 -6.84
C MET A 12 0.69 -7.33 -6.12
N HIS A 13 0.30 -6.52 -5.14
CA HIS A 13 -0.94 -6.69 -4.38
C HIS A 13 -2.18 -6.53 -5.25
N LEU A 14 -2.24 -5.47 -6.06
CA LEU A 14 -3.38 -5.22 -6.96
C LEU A 14 -3.46 -6.28 -8.07
N VAL A 15 -2.32 -6.72 -8.61
CA VAL A 15 -2.29 -7.85 -9.57
C VAL A 15 -2.80 -9.12 -8.91
N ASN A 16 -2.43 -9.40 -7.66
CA ASN A 16 -2.93 -10.54 -6.91
C ASN A 16 -4.46 -10.48 -6.75
N LEU A 17 -4.99 -9.33 -6.33
CA LEU A 17 -6.44 -9.11 -6.21
C LEU A 17 -7.17 -9.24 -7.55
N ALA A 18 -6.55 -8.83 -8.66
CA ALA A 18 -7.13 -9.00 -9.99
C ALA A 18 -7.36 -10.48 -10.34
N PHE A 19 -6.49 -11.41 -9.90
CA PHE A 19 -6.74 -12.84 -10.04
C PHE A 19 -7.96 -13.30 -9.21
N GLY A 20 -8.21 -12.69 -8.06
CA GLY A 20 -9.40 -12.94 -7.25
C GLY A 20 -10.72 -12.55 -7.92
N LEU A 21 -10.69 -11.65 -8.92
CA LEU A 21 -11.86 -11.36 -9.76
C LEU A 21 -12.19 -12.51 -10.73
N HIS A 22 -11.19 -13.34 -11.06
CA HIS A 22 -11.38 -14.51 -11.93
C HIS A 22 -11.85 -15.73 -11.12
N SER A 23 -11.12 -16.09 -10.06
CA SER A 23 -11.51 -17.16 -9.13
C SER A 23 -10.66 -17.12 -7.85
N ILE A 24 -11.15 -17.76 -6.78
CA ILE A 24 -10.40 -17.91 -5.54
C ILE A 24 -9.16 -18.81 -5.75
N ASP A 25 -9.29 -19.89 -6.51
CA ASP A 25 -8.15 -20.77 -6.83
C ASP A 25 -7.03 -20.03 -7.57
N ALA A 26 -7.38 -19.11 -8.47
CA ALA A 26 -6.40 -18.27 -9.15
C ALA A 26 -5.72 -17.27 -8.21
N LEU A 27 -6.46 -16.68 -7.27
CA LEU A 27 -5.91 -15.82 -6.22
C LEU A 27 -4.91 -16.58 -5.35
N ASP A 28 -5.25 -17.80 -4.92
CA ASP A 28 -4.38 -18.61 -4.07
C ASP A 28 -3.09 -19.00 -4.80
N ALA A 29 -3.21 -19.42 -6.07
CA ALA A 29 -2.04 -19.73 -6.91
C ALA A 29 -1.15 -18.50 -7.11
N ALA A 30 -1.73 -17.33 -7.42
CA ALA A 30 -0.99 -16.09 -7.60
C ALA A 30 -0.33 -15.61 -6.29
N SER A 31 -1.00 -15.79 -5.15
CA SER A 31 -0.52 -15.34 -3.83
C SER A 31 0.80 -16.00 -3.45
N GLN A 32 1.04 -17.24 -3.89
CA GLN A 32 2.31 -17.94 -3.65
C GLN A 32 3.52 -17.26 -4.30
N TYR A 33 3.32 -16.52 -5.39
CA TYR A 33 4.39 -15.82 -6.11
C TYR A 33 4.40 -14.33 -5.78
N LEU A 34 3.21 -13.70 -5.73
CA LEU A 34 3.09 -12.26 -5.58
C LEU A 34 3.16 -11.82 -4.12
N MET A 35 2.56 -12.56 -3.19
CA MET A 35 2.42 -12.16 -1.78
C MET A 35 3.38 -12.90 -0.83
N LYS A 36 3.76 -14.15 -1.13
CA LYS A 36 4.68 -14.94 -0.30
C LYS A 36 6.01 -14.23 0.02
N PRO A 37 6.67 -13.52 -0.92
CA PRO A 37 7.90 -12.78 -0.59
C PRO A 37 7.69 -11.70 0.48
N TRP A 38 6.51 -11.08 0.50
CA TRP A 38 6.12 -10.02 1.44
C TRP A 38 5.56 -10.53 2.76
N SER A 39 5.29 -11.83 2.85
CA SER A 39 4.69 -12.49 4.01
C SER A 39 5.71 -12.84 5.10
N THR A 40 6.98 -12.46 4.90
CA THR A 40 8.06 -12.70 5.87
C THR A 40 8.21 -11.54 6.84
N LEU A 41 8.70 -11.81 8.05
CA LEU A 41 8.96 -10.77 9.05
C LEU A 41 9.90 -9.67 8.52
N PRO A 42 11.04 -9.98 7.86
CA PRO A 42 11.91 -8.93 7.31
C PRO A 42 11.22 -8.08 6.25
N ALA A 43 10.47 -8.68 5.33
CA ALA A 43 9.75 -7.92 4.30
C ALA A 43 8.67 -7.02 4.91
N THR A 44 7.98 -7.49 5.95
CA THR A 44 7.00 -6.69 6.69
C THR A 44 7.65 -5.48 7.36
N LEU A 45 8.80 -5.66 8.01
CA LEU A 45 9.55 -4.55 8.61
C LEU A 45 10.02 -3.54 7.56
N VAL A 46 10.48 -4.01 6.40
CA VAL A 46 10.86 -3.15 5.27
C VAL A 46 9.66 -2.34 4.77
N LEU A 47 8.48 -2.96 4.63
CA LEU A 47 7.26 -2.26 4.21
C LEU A 47 6.83 -1.20 5.24
N LEU A 48 6.87 -1.53 6.53
CA LEU A 48 6.55 -0.58 7.60
C LEU A 48 7.51 0.61 7.61
N ALA A 49 8.82 0.34 7.53
CA ALA A 49 9.83 1.38 7.45
C ALA A 49 9.67 2.25 6.19
N ALA A 50 9.43 1.63 5.04
CA ALA A 50 9.20 2.33 3.78
C ALA A 50 7.95 3.23 3.85
N ALA A 51 6.85 2.73 4.42
CA ALA A 51 5.61 3.49 4.61
C ALA A 51 5.83 4.72 5.50
N LEU A 52 6.47 4.53 6.67
CA LEU A 52 6.77 5.63 7.60
C LEU A 52 7.70 6.67 6.97
N VAL A 53 8.81 6.23 6.37
CA VAL A 53 9.77 7.13 5.73
C VAL A 53 9.15 7.87 4.55
N HIS A 54 8.39 7.19 3.69
CA HIS A 54 7.71 7.82 2.56
C HIS A 54 6.70 8.87 3.03
N MET A 55 5.89 8.56 4.04
CA MET A 55 4.92 9.48 4.62
C MET A 55 5.59 10.72 5.22
N CYS A 56 6.61 10.53 6.07
CA CYS A 56 7.31 11.66 6.69
C CYS A 56 7.95 12.58 5.64
N VAL A 57 8.68 12.02 4.67
CA VAL A 57 9.32 12.81 3.61
C VAL A 57 8.28 13.46 2.70
N GLY A 58 7.18 12.77 2.39
CA GLY A 58 6.07 13.31 1.60
C GLY A 58 5.42 14.51 2.28
N LEU A 59 5.03 14.38 3.55
CA LEU A 59 4.45 15.47 4.33
C LEU A 59 5.42 16.63 4.51
N LEU A 60 6.69 16.36 4.80
CA LEU A 60 7.72 17.40 4.87
C LEU A 60 7.87 18.13 3.53
N SER A 61 7.84 17.42 2.40
CA SER A 61 7.93 18.04 1.07
C SER A 61 6.74 18.94 0.77
N ILE A 62 5.54 18.60 1.28
CA ILE A 62 4.34 19.43 1.15
C ILE A 62 4.45 20.65 2.06
N ALA A 63 4.83 20.46 3.33
CA ALA A 63 4.96 21.53 4.32
C ALA A 63 6.03 22.57 3.92
N GLN A 64 7.08 22.15 3.22
CA GLN A 64 8.16 23.03 2.76
C GLN A 64 7.86 23.72 1.42
N ARG A 65 6.78 23.36 0.71
CA ARG A 65 6.43 23.99 -0.56
C ARG A 65 5.93 25.42 -0.35
N ARG A 66 6.52 26.34 -1.11
CA ARG A 66 6.14 27.77 -1.14
C ARG A 66 5.19 28.13 -2.28
N SER A 67 4.99 27.24 -3.25
CA SER A 67 4.11 27.43 -4.40
C SER A 67 3.33 26.14 -4.68
N LEU A 68 2.05 26.30 -5.01
CA LEU A 68 1.14 25.23 -5.43
C LEU A 68 0.91 25.21 -6.96
N VAL A 69 1.71 25.99 -7.70
CA VAL A 69 1.72 25.93 -9.17
C VAL A 69 2.57 24.72 -9.58
N ILE A 70 1.90 23.59 -9.78
CA ILE A 70 2.49 22.30 -10.13
C ILE A 70 1.67 21.63 -11.24
N SER A 71 2.21 20.58 -11.85
CA SER A 71 1.49 19.86 -12.88
C SER A 71 0.21 19.22 -12.32
N ARG A 72 -0.75 18.90 -13.19
CA ARG A 72 -1.98 18.18 -12.78
C ARG A 72 -1.66 16.85 -12.12
N THR A 73 -0.65 16.14 -12.61
CA THR A 73 -0.21 14.85 -12.07
C THR A 73 0.37 15.02 -10.67
N ASP A 74 1.15 16.06 -10.41
CA ASP A 74 1.68 16.34 -9.07
C ASP A 74 0.56 16.62 -8.08
N TRP A 75 -0.48 17.35 -8.51
CA TRP A 75 -1.68 17.57 -7.70
C TRP A 75 -2.37 16.27 -7.33
N VAL A 76 -2.62 15.39 -8.31
CA VAL A 76 -3.22 14.08 -8.07
C VAL A 76 -2.37 13.25 -7.11
N GLN A 77 -1.05 13.19 -7.33
CA GLN A 77 -0.15 12.43 -6.48
C GLN A 77 -0.11 12.98 -5.05
N MET A 78 -0.12 14.31 -4.89
CA MET A 78 -0.13 14.95 -3.57
C MET A 78 -1.44 14.69 -2.83
N THR A 79 -2.58 14.86 -3.50
CA THR A 79 -3.89 14.60 -2.91
C THR A 79 -4.05 13.12 -2.54
N LEU A 80 -3.72 12.19 -3.45
CA LEU A 80 -3.77 10.76 -3.17
C LEU A 80 -2.79 10.37 -2.06
N GLY A 81 -1.58 10.95 -2.05
CA GLY A 81 -0.57 10.71 -1.02
C GLY A 81 -0.98 11.20 0.37
N VAL A 82 -1.81 12.22 0.49
CA VAL A 82 -2.40 12.64 1.77
C VAL A 82 -3.57 11.74 2.15
N LEU A 83 -4.46 11.44 1.19
CA LEU A 83 -5.63 10.59 1.42
C LEU A 83 -5.28 9.14 1.75
N ILE A 84 -4.13 8.64 1.31
CA ILE A 84 -3.69 7.28 1.62
C ILE A 84 -3.58 7.05 3.13
N ILE A 85 -3.29 8.08 3.94
CA ILE A 85 -3.10 7.95 5.38
C ILE A 85 -4.41 7.50 6.07
N PRO A 86 -5.53 8.25 5.98
CA PRO A 86 -6.79 7.80 6.56
C PRO A 86 -7.32 6.54 5.86
N LEU A 87 -7.21 6.43 4.53
CA LEU A 87 -7.73 5.29 3.78
C LEU A 87 -7.03 3.97 4.17
N LEU A 88 -5.71 3.98 4.31
CA LEU A 88 -4.94 2.80 4.69
C LEU A 88 -5.23 2.41 6.14
N LEU A 89 -5.37 3.38 7.05
CA LEU A 89 -5.73 3.10 8.43
C LEU A 89 -7.11 2.41 8.51
N SER A 90 -8.12 2.94 7.81
CA SER A 90 -9.43 2.30 7.73
C SER A 90 -9.36 0.89 7.14
N HIS A 91 -8.59 0.70 6.08
CA HIS A 91 -8.41 -0.61 5.44
C HIS A 91 -7.80 -1.62 6.41
N LEU A 92 -6.71 -1.27 7.11
CA LEU A 92 -6.04 -2.16 8.07
C LEU A 92 -6.93 -2.49 9.27
N LEU A 93 -7.71 -1.53 9.77
CA LEU A 93 -8.66 -1.76 10.85
C LEU A 93 -9.75 -2.75 10.43
N ILE A 94 -10.34 -2.55 9.25
CA ILE A 94 -11.39 -3.42 8.72
C ILE A 94 -10.87 -4.84 8.50
N VAL A 95 -9.71 -4.98 7.83
CA VAL A 95 -9.07 -6.28 7.58
C VAL A 95 -8.66 -6.96 8.89
N GLY A 96 -8.13 -6.20 9.85
CA GLY A 96 -7.75 -6.73 11.17
C GLY A 96 -8.95 -7.27 11.95
N VAL A 97 -10.09 -6.56 11.92
CA VAL A 97 -11.34 -7.00 12.55
C VAL A 97 -11.91 -8.23 11.85
N LEU A 98 -11.94 -8.25 10.51
CA LEU A 98 -12.39 -9.40 9.72
C LEU A 98 -11.64 -10.69 10.09
N ARG A 99 -10.31 -10.60 10.25
CA ARG A 99 -9.47 -11.74 10.63
C ARG A 99 -9.80 -12.30 12.02
N GLN A 100 -10.30 -11.48 12.94
CA GLN A 100 -10.71 -11.93 14.27
C GLN A 100 -12.08 -12.63 14.26
N ILE A 101 -12.99 -12.21 13.36
CA ILE A 101 -14.36 -12.72 13.29
C ILE A 101 -14.46 -13.98 12.41
N SER A 102 -13.63 -14.09 11.38
CA SER A 102 -13.62 -15.21 10.44
C SER A 102 -12.18 -15.65 10.17
N PRO A 103 -11.60 -16.51 11.03
CA PRO A 103 -10.19 -16.91 10.93
C PRO A 103 -9.86 -17.77 9.68
N GLN A 104 -10.85 -18.04 8.83
CA GLN A 104 -10.71 -18.71 7.54
C GLN A 104 -10.20 -17.77 6.42
N PHE A 105 -10.06 -16.46 6.70
CA PHE A 105 -9.51 -15.43 5.80
C PHE A 105 -8.18 -14.85 6.31
#